data_AF-A0AAT9PE87-F1
#
_entry.id   AF-A0AAT9PE87-F1
#
_cell.length_a   1.000
_cell.length_b   1.000
_cell.length_c   1.000
_cell.angle_alpha   90.00
_cell.angle_beta   90.00
_cell.angle_gamma   90.00
#
_symmetry.space_group_name_H-M   'P 1'
#
loop_
_entity.id
_entity.type
_entity.pdbx_description
1 polymer ?
#
loop_
_entity_poly.entity_id
_entity_poly.type
_entity_poly.pdbx_seq_one_letter_code
_entity_poly.pdbx_strand_id
1 'polypeptide(L)'
;MPAYASETVPDCDSLNIMLMSMKDGLDVNANWKVASSVPNRSKTVSMGDLNKDADPSFSISCPGFSVTYDGKALKMKADSYKGITDHLYKQLNRGVDLYNYRWYTDPKVRTDFKVDKYSFDLERLLLTDGYVKIPEGSRLGSKQSFIPNSAVIAYRINGSELKPLMQNRGVNSYSSDFKAAKTIDIYHKNPDMINRGFGIQRLFIDKEKGVLEIYKSYDFPSK
;
A
#
# COMPACT_ATOMS: atom_id res chain seq x y z
N MET A 1 -30.35 0.16 6.69
CA MET A 1 -29.48 -1.01 6.83
C MET A 1 -28.49 -1.01 5.67
N PRO A 2 -27.16 -1.02 5.91
CA PRO A 2 -26.19 -1.24 4.85
C PRO A 2 -26.46 -2.61 4.23
N ALA A 3 -26.45 -2.69 2.90
CA ALA A 3 -26.56 -3.98 2.21
C ALA A 3 -25.24 -4.72 2.45
N TYR A 4 -25.32 -5.95 2.93
CA TYR A 4 -24.14 -6.79 3.13
C TYR A 4 -23.52 -7.10 1.77
N ALA A 5 -22.20 -6.91 1.69
CA ALA A 5 -21.48 -7.08 0.45
C ALA A 5 -21.50 -8.52 -0.06
N SER A 6 -21.69 -9.51 0.83
CA SER A 6 -21.74 -10.94 0.51
C SER A 6 -22.82 -11.34 -0.50
N GLU A 7 -23.75 -10.44 -0.84
CA GLU A 7 -24.89 -10.71 -1.73
C GLU A 7 -24.91 -9.84 -3.00
N THR A 8 -23.92 -8.97 -3.23
CA THR A 8 -23.93 -8.04 -4.38
C THR A 8 -22.79 -8.28 -5.34
N VAL A 9 -23.13 -8.53 -6.61
CA VAL A 9 -22.17 -8.61 -7.71
C VAL A 9 -21.45 -7.27 -7.85
N PRO A 10 -20.11 -7.23 -7.89
CA PRO A 10 -19.35 -6.01 -8.07
C PRO A 10 -19.68 -5.29 -9.38
N ASP A 11 -19.89 -3.98 -9.30
CA ASP A 11 -19.89 -3.11 -10.47
C ASP A 11 -18.44 -2.82 -10.87
N CYS A 12 -17.98 -3.49 -11.92
CA CYS A 12 -16.59 -3.43 -12.36
C CYS A 12 -16.14 -2.03 -12.81
N ASP A 13 -17.06 -1.19 -13.27
CA ASP A 13 -16.73 0.16 -13.74
C ASP A 13 -16.45 1.13 -12.58
N SER A 14 -17.05 0.90 -11.42
CA SER A 14 -16.84 1.71 -10.21
C SER A 14 -15.95 1.05 -9.16
N LEU A 15 -15.51 -0.19 -9.41
CA LEU A 15 -14.62 -0.94 -8.53
C LEU A 15 -13.29 -0.22 -8.34
N ASN A 16 -12.97 0.08 -7.09
CA ASN A 16 -11.69 0.63 -6.68
C ASN A 16 -11.16 -0.05 -5.42
N ILE A 17 -9.84 -0.14 -5.33
CA ILE A 17 -9.11 -0.69 -4.19
C ILE A 17 -8.55 0.47 -3.37
N MET A 18 -8.88 0.45 -2.09
CA MET A 18 -8.51 1.46 -1.13
C MET A 18 -7.47 0.91 -0.15
N LEU A 19 -6.30 1.55 -0.09
CA LEU A 19 -5.18 1.25 0.80
C LEU A 19 -5.11 2.33 1.89
N MET A 20 -5.77 2.11 3.01
CA MET A 20 -5.96 3.09 4.07
C MET A 20 -4.97 2.90 5.22
N SER A 21 -4.08 3.85 5.40
CA SER A 21 -3.21 3.87 6.56
C SER A 21 -3.95 4.30 7.83
N MET A 22 -4.18 3.35 8.72
CA MET A 22 -4.86 3.55 10.00
C MET A 22 -3.86 3.81 11.12
N LYS A 23 -4.29 3.74 12.38
CA LYS A 23 -3.38 3.91 13.52
C LYS A 23 -2.46 2.69 13.70
N ASP A 24 -3.02 1.50 13.56
CA ASP A 24 -2.38 0.24 13.95
C ASP A 24 -2.21 -0.74 12.76
N GLY A 25 -2.48 -0.29 11.53
CA GLY A 25 -2.42 -1.15 10.36
C GLY A 25 -2.75 -0.46 9.04
N LEU A 26 -2.50 -1.17 7.95
CA LEU A 26 -3.01 -0.83 6.63
C LEU A 26 -4.38 -1.51 6.47
N ASP A 27 -5.45 -0.76 6.32
CA ASP A 27 -6.75 -1.28 5.96
C ASP A 27 -6.85 -1.41 4.43
N VAL A 28 -7.21 -2.58 3.94
CA VAL A 28 -7.43 -2.87 2.52
C VAL A 28 -8.91 -3.07 2.30
N ASN A 29 -9.49 -2.30 1.36
CA ASN A 29 -10.91 -2.40 1.04
C ASN A 29 -11.17 -2.34 -0.45
N ALA A 30 -12.08 -3.17 -0.94
CA ALA A 30 -12.69 -3.04 -2.25
C ALA A 30 -14.01 -2.26 -2.14
N ASN A 31 -14.19 -1.24 -2.97
CA ASN A 31 -15.40 -0.44 -2.99
C ASN A 31 -15.98 -0.37 -4.39
N TRP A 32 -17.30 -0.49 -4.52
CA TRP A 32 -18.02 -0.29 -5.78
C TRP A 32 -19.39 0.31 -5.50
N LYS A 33 -20.02 0.84 -6.55
CA LYS A 33 -21.36 1.42 -6.50
C LYS A 33 -22.40 0.34 -6.79
N VAL A 34 -23.53 0.42 -6.10
CA VAL A 34 -24.74 -0.34 -6.40
C VAL A 34 -25.92 0.62 -6.54
N ALA A 35 -26.92 0.23 -7.33
CA ALA A 35 -28.15 0.99 -7.46
C ALA A 35 -28.83 1.18 -6.10
N SER A 36 -29.34 2.39 -5.84
CA SER A 36 -30.15 2.68 -4.66
C SER A 36 -31.63 2.52 -4.98
N SER A 37 -32.45 2.26 -3.96
CA SER A 37 -33.91 2.37 -4.04
C SER A 37 -34.39 3.81 -4.23
N VAL A 38 -33.51 4.81 -4.07
CA VAL A 38 -33.78 6.22 -4.34
C VAL A 38 -33.34 6.56 -5.77
N PRO A 39 -34.21 7.14 -6.61
CA PRO A 39 -33.87 7.56 -7.97
C PRO A 39 -32.61 8.45 -8.00
N ASN A 40 -31.74 8.22 -8.99
CA ASN A 40 -30.51 8.98 -9.20
C ASN A 40 -29.51 8.98 -8.03
N ARG A 41 -29.59 8.01 -7.11
CA ARG A 41 -28.57 7.81 -6.08
C ARG A 41 -27.91 6.43 -6.24
N SER A 42 -26.60 6.39 -6.04
CA SER A 42 -25.85 5.15 -5.85
C SER A 42 -25.51 4.98 -4.37
N LYS A 43 -25.44 3.73 -3.90
CA LYS A 43 -24.83 3.39 -2.61
C LYS A 43 -23.44 2.82 -2.87
N THR A 44 -22.49 3.08 -1.98
CA THR A 44 -21.18 2.42 -2.03
C THR A 44 -21.24 1.17 -1.15
N VAL A 45 -20.89 0.03 -1.73
CA VAL A 45 -20.61 -1.21 -1.00
C VAL A 45 -19.11 -1.26 -0.74
N SER A 46 -18.73 -1.78 0.43
CA SER A 46 -17.34 -1.94 0.84
C SER A 46 -17.13 -3.36 1.39
N MET A 47 -16.04 -3.99 0.98
CA MET A 47 -15.51 -5.25 1.54
C MET A 47 -14.08 -5.05 1.97
N GLY A 48 -13.67 -5.71 3.06
CA GLY A 48 -12.31 -5.61 3.57
C GLY A 48 -12.26 -5.24 5.05
N ASP A 49 -11.13 -4.66 5.44
CA ASP A 49 -10.81 -4.40 6.85
C ASP A 49 -11.75 -3.39 7.55
N LEU A 50 -12.48 -2.55 6.80
CA LEU A 50 -13.43 -1.60 7.39
C LEU A 50 -14.69 -2.26 7.93
N ASN A 51 -15.01 -3.49 7.50
CA ASN A 51 -16.13 -4.24 8.03
C ASN A 51 -15.68 -5.07 9.25
N LYS A 52 -15.57 -4.42 10.41
CA LYS A 52 -15.02 -5.01 11.64
C LYS A 52 -15.77 -6.24 12.17
N ASP A 53 -17.02 -6.42 11.76
CA ASP A 53 -17.88 -7.51 12.21
C ASP A 53 -17.90 -8.69 11.22
N ALA A 54 -17.07 -8.65 10.17
CA ALA A 54 -17.02 -9.67 9.12
C ALA A 54 -15.59 -10.14 8.83
N ASP A 55 -15.48 -11.28 8.14
CA ASP A 55 -14.23 -11.71 7.53
C ASP A 55 -13.73 -10.61 6.57
N PRO A 56 -12.51 -10.08 6.75
CA PRO A 56 -11.96 -9.06 5.86
C PRO A 56 -11.59 -9.63 4.49
N SER A 57 -11.60 -10.95 4.30
CA SER A 57 -11.22 -11.57 3.04
C SER A 57 -12.22 -11.27 1.91
N PHE A 58 -11.71 -11.12 0.70
CA PHE A 58 -12.54 -10.98 -0.50
C PHE A 58 -11.82 -11.50 -1.74
N SER A 59 -12.61 -11.93 -2.72
CA SER A 59 -12.15 -12.30 -4.06
C SER A 59 -13.11 -11.74 -5.08
N ILE A 60 -12.63 -10.84 -5.94
CA ILE A 60 -13.42 -10.15 -6.95
C ILE A 60 -12.78 -10.38 -8.32
N SER A 61 -13.60 -10.73 -9.31
CA SER A 61 -13.18 -10.92 -10.70
C SER A 61 -14.04 -10.06 -11.61
N CYS A 62 -13.38 -9.25 -12.43
CA CYS A 62 -13.92 -8.41 -13.48
C CYS A 62 -13.22 -8.74 -14.81
N PRO A 63 -13.81 -8.40 -15.98
CA PRO A 63 -13.11 -8.51 -17.25
C PRO A 63 -11.77 -7.76 -17.20
N GLY A 64 -10.65 -8.44 -17.45
CA GLY A 64 -9.31 -7.84 -17.46
C GLY A 64 -8.77 -7.40 -16.08
N PHE A 65 -9.46 -7.69 -14.98
CA PHE A 65 -9.02 -7.35 -13.62
C PHE A 65 -9.49 -8.37 -12.58
N SER A 66 -8.59 -8.82 -11.71
CA SER A 66 -8.94 -9.66 -10.56
C SER A 66 -8.20 -9.19 -9.32
N VAL A 67 -8.83 -9.32 -8.17
CA VAL A 67 -8.24 -8.98 -6.88
C VAL A 67 -8.65 -9.96 -5.81
N THR A 68 -7.69 -10.36 -4.98
CA THR A 68 -7.91 -11.18 -3.80
C THR A 68 -7.24 -10.55 -2.60
N TYR A 69 -7.88 -10.64 -1.45
CA TYR A 69 -7.32 -10.22 -0.18
C TYR A 69 -7.72 -11.23 0.90
N ASP A 70 -6.76 -11.65 1.73
CA ASP A 70 -6.94 -12.71 2.73
C ASP A 70 -6.78 -12.20 4.19
N GLY A 71 -6.81 -10.88 4.40
CA GLY A 71 -6.51 -10.26 5.68
C GLY A 71 -5.02 -9.92 5.90
N LYS A 72 -4.11 -10.51 5.12
CA LYS A 72 -2.65 -10.36 5.26
C LYS A 72 -1.96 -9.88 3.98
N ALA A 73 -2.42 -10.34 2.84
CA ALA A 73 -1.86 -10.07 1.53
C ALA A 73 -2.95 -9.66 0.54
N LEU A 74 -2.76 -8.52 -0.10
CA LEU A 74 -3.55 -8.09 -1.26
C LEU A 74 -2.82 -8.55 -2.51
N LYS A 75 -3.53 -9.19 -3.44
CA LYS A 75 -3.01 -9.58 -4.75
C LYS A 75 -3.96 -9.09 -5.82
N MET A 76 -3.43 -8.33 -6.77
CA MET A 76 -4.17 -7.77 -7.89
C MET A 76 -3.51 -8.23 -9.19
N LYS A 77 -4.33 -8.50 -10.20
CA LYS A 77 -3.90 -8.81 -11.57
C LYS A 77 -4.76 -8.04 -12.56
N ALA A 78 -4.12 -7.46 -13.56
CA ALA A 78 -4.76 -6.80 -14.70
C ALA A 78 -4.00 -7.10 -15.99
N ASP A 79 -4.54 -6.66 -17.13
CA ASP A 79 -3.87 -6.78 -18.44
C ASP A 79 -2.55 -5.97 -18.50
N SER A 80 -2.39 -4.96 -17.63
CA SER A 80 -1.16 -4.18 -17.51
C SER A 80 -1.00 -3.60 -16.10
N TYR A 81 0.23 -3.21 -15.73
CA TYR A 81 0.46 -2.53 -14.46
C TYR A 81 -0.24 -1.17 -14.36
N LYS A 82 -0.44 -0.49 -15.48
CA LYS A 82 -1.27 0.72 -15.50
C LYS A 82 -2.73 0.41 -15.15
N GLY A 83 -3.27 -0.71 -15.64
CA GLY A 83 -4.60 -1.20 -15.25
C GLY A 83 -4.71 -1.41 -13.74
N ILE A 84 -3.67 -1.95 -13.10
CA ILE A 84 -3.59 -2.07 -11.63
C ILE A 84 -3.70 -0.69 -10.96
N THR A 85 -2.87 0.27 -11.36
CA THR A 85 -2.83 1.59 -10.70
C THR A 85 -4.07 2.43 -11.00
N ASP A 86 -4.79 2.17 -12.10
CA ASP A 86 -6.08 2.80 -12.40
C ASP A 86 -7.20 2.35 -11.45
N HIS A 87 -7.16 1.10 -10.95
CA HIS A 87 -8.09 0.61 -9.94
C HIS A 87 -7.75 1.02 -8.51
N LEU A 88 -6.57 1.61 -8.25
CA LEU A 88 -6.27 2.18 -6.93
C LEU A 88 -7.05 3.48 -6.74
N TYR A 89 -7.60 3.70 -5.54
CA TYR A 89 -8.31 4.93 -5.22
C TYR A 89 -7.37 6.15 -5.21
N LYS A 90 -7.27 6.83 -6.35
CA LYS A 90 -6.24 7.84 -6.67
C LYS A 90 -6.21 9.04 -5.72
N GLN A 91 -7.33 9.38 -5.09
CA GLN A 91 -7.41 10.53 -4.17
C GLN A 91 -6.66 10.31 -2.84
N LEU A 92 -6.49 9.05 -2.42
CA LEU A 92 -5.79 8.71 -1.17
C LEU A 92 -4.54 7.85 -1.38
N ASN A 93 -4.41 7.14 -2.51
CA ASN A 93 -3.49 6.01 -2.64
C ASN A 93 -2.46 6.16 -3.77
N ARG A 94 -1.78 7.29 -3.89
CA ARG A 94 -0.61 7.37 -4.80
C ARG A 94 0.52 6.42 -4.39
N GLY A 95 0.51 5.93 -3.16
CA GLY A 95 1.46 4.95 -2.67
C GLY A 95 0.90 4.13 -1.52
N VAL A 96 1.76 3.27 -1.00
CA VAL A 96 1.50 2.43 0.16
C VAL A 96 2.51 2.76 1.25
N ASP A 97 2.04 2.91 2.48
CA ASP A 97 2.92 3.28 3.58
C ASP A 97 3.81 2.10 3.98
N LEU A 98 5.12 2.33 3.87
CA LEU A 98 6.13 1.43 4.43
C LEU A 98 6.27 1.66 5.93
N TYR A 99 5.96 2.86 6.42
CA TYR A 99 5.82 3.16 7.83
C TYR A 99 4.83 4.30 8.01
N ASN A 100 3.98 4.19 9.01
CA ASN A 100 3.08 5.26 9.43
C ASN A 100 2.84 5.19 10.94
N TYR A 101 3.14 6.28 11.63
CA TYR A 101 2.82 6.49 13.04
C TYR A 101 2.08 7.82 13.20
N ARG A 102 0.93 7.78 13.87
CA ARG A 102 0.01 8.92 14.04
C ARG A 102 -0.25 9.15 15.51
N TRP A 103 -0.15 10.39 15.95
CA TRP A 103 -0.45 10.73 17.33
C TRP A 103 -0.93 12.18 17.46
N TYR A 104 -1.54 12.47 18.60
CA TYR A 104 -1.82 13.83 19.02
C TYR A 104 -0.80 14.21 20.10
N THR A 105 -0.44 15.49 20.18
CA THR A 105 0.44 15.98 21.25
C THR A 105 -0.19 15.73 22.62
N ASP A 106 -1.50 15.96 22.75
CA ASP A 106 -2.30 15.46 23.88
C ASP A 106 -3.43 14.53 23.35
N PRO A 107 -3.35 13.22 23.63
CA PRO A 107 -4.39 12.26 23.22
C PRO A 107 -5.78 12.50 23.82
N LYS A 108 -5.89 13.15 24.99
CA LYS A 108 -7.18 13.36 25.67
C LYS A 108 -8.01 14.44 25.00
N VAL A 109 -7.37 15.56 24.64
CA VAL A 109 -8.03 16.69 23.97
C VAL A 109 -7.81 16.71 22.45
N ARG A 110 -7.02 15.76 21.91
CA ARG A 110 -6.75 15.57 20.49
C ARG A 110 -6.20 16.83 19.80
N THR A 111 -5.25 17.50 20.45
CA THR A 111 -4.58 18.69 19.91
C THR A 111 -3.31 18.32 19.14
N ASP A 112 -2.96 19.13 18.13
CA ASP A 112 -1.75 19.03 17.32
C ASP A 112 -1.48 17.62 16.78
N PHE A 113 -2.29 17.21 15.81
CA PHE A 113 -2.13 15.94 15.12
C PHE A 113 -0.80 15.89 14.35
N LYS A 114 -0.03 14.83 14.57
CA LYS A 114 1.29 14.58 13.99
C LYS A 114 1.31 13.22 13.30
N VAL A 115 2.09 13.15 12.23
CA VAL A 115 2.28 11.93 11.44
C VAL A 115 3.75 11.82 11.05
N ASP A 116 4.35 10.70 11.41
CA ASP A 116 5.63 10.25 10.88
C ASP A 116 5.34 9.15 9.86
N LYS A 117 5.68 9.38 8.59
CA LYS A 117 5.44 8.36 7.56
C LYS A 117 6.45 8.40 6.43
N TYR A 118 6.69 7.25 5.82
CA TYR A 118 7.27 7.15 4.48
C TYR A 118 6.56 6.06 3.70
N SER A 119 6.45 6.27 2.40
CA SER A 119 5.60 5.50 1.51
C SER A 119 6.38 5.11 0.25
N PHE A 120 5.91 4.07 -0.42
CA PHE A 120 6.35 3.77 -1.77
C PHE A 120 5.24 4.16 -2.76
N ASP A 121 5.54 5.09 -3.65
CA ASP A 121 4.64 5.53 -4.70
C ASP A 121 4.55 4.45 -5.78
N LEU A 122 3.37 3.85 -5.95
CA LEU A 122 3.15 2.72 -6.85
C LEU A 122 3.07 3.16 -8.32
N GLU A 123 2.77 4.44 -8.58
CA GLU A 123 2.69 4.95 -9.96
C GLU A 123 4.06 5.39 -10.46
N ARG A 124 4.80 6.14 -9.63
CA ARG A 124 6.11 6.70 -9.97
C ARG A 124 7.26 5.76 -9.64
N LEU A 125 7.01 4.73 -8.82
CA LEU A 125 8.00 3.76 -8.31
C LEU A 125 9.11 4.45 -7.52
N LEU A 126 8.72 5.29 -6.54
CA LEU A 126 9.63 6.13 -5.75
C LEU A 126 9.32 6.05 -4.26
N LEU A 127 10.36 6.12 -3.44
CA LEU A 127 10.26 6.36 -2.01
C LEU A 127 9.86 7.82 -1.74
N THR A 128 8.87 8.03 -0.88
CA THR A 128 8.35 9.35 -0.53
C THR A 128 8.22 9.55 0.98
N ASP A 129 8.35 10.79 1.43
CA ASP A 129 7.91 11.28 2.73
C ASP A 129 6.63 12.09 2.49
N GLY A 130 5.48 11.46 2.79
CA GLY A 130 4.20 11.92 2.29
C GLY A 130 4.18 12.01 0.76
N TYR A 131 4.00 13.21 0.22
CA TYR A 131 3.96 13.45 -1.23
C TYR A 131 5.31 13.86 -1.82
N VAL A 132 6.32 14.07 -0.98
CA VAL A 132 7.64 14.58 -1.38
C VAL A 132 8.55 13.39 -1.67
N LYS A 133 9.16 13.37 -2.88
CA LYS A 133 10.17 12.37 -3.23
C LYS A 133 11.36 12.48 -2.26
N ILE A 134 11.79 11.36 -1.70
CA ILE A 134 13.08 11.28 -0.99
C ILE A 134 14.20 11.18 -2.05
N PRO A 135 15.20 12.09 -2.06
CA PRO A 135 16.26 12.08 -3.06
C PRO A 135 17.14 10.83 -2.97
N GLU A 136 17.46 10.24 -4.14
CA GLU A 136 18.44 9.16 -4.27
C GLU A 136 19.87 9.71 -4.13
N GLY A 137 20.81 8.86 -3.68
CA GLY A 137 22.20 9.25 -3.41
C GLY A 137 22.36 10.17 -2.20
N SER A 138 21.31 10.30 -1.37
CA SER A 138 21.30 11.21 -0.22
C SER A 138 21.23 10.47 1.10
N ARG A 139 21.53 11.18 2.19
CA ARG A 139 21.31 10.72 3.55
C ARG A 139 20.07 11.42 4.11
N LEU A 140 19.21 10.68 4.79
CA LEU A 140 17.99 11.20 5.40
C LEU A 140 18.30 12.26 6.45
N GLY A 141 17.71 13.44 6.28
CA GLY A 141 17.93 14.60 7.14
C GLY A 141 17.13 14.56 8.45
N SER A 142 17.12 15.70 9.14
CA SER A 142 16.42 15.86 10.43
C SER A 142 14.90 15.67 10.33
N LYS A 143 14.30 16.02 9.18
CA LYS A 143 12.86 15.82 8.92
C LYS A 143 12.45 14.35 8.97
N GLN A 144 13.36 13.44 8.61
CA GLN A 144 13.16 11.99 8.69
C GLN A 144 13.91 11.38 9.88
N SER A 145 14.08 12.14 10.97
CA SER A 145 14.74 11.67 12.20
C SER A 145 14.08 10.44 12.80
N PHE A 146 12.76 10.27 12.61
CA PHE A 146 11.98 9.12 13.06
C PHE A 146 12.35 7.79 12.37
N ILE A 147 13.11 7.81 11.27
CA ILE A 147 13.57 6.59 10.59
C ILE A 147 14.87 6.11 11.27
N PRO A 148 14.88 4.97 12.00
CA PRO A 148 16.07 4.52 12.71
C PRO A 148 17.15 4.00 11.74
N ASN A 149 18.43 3.99 12.18
CA ASN A 149 19.53 3.44 11.38
C ASN A 149 19.35 1.95 11.04
N SER A 150 18.59 1.23 11.85
CA SER A 150 18.26 -0.18 11.68
C SER A 150 17.12 -0.43 10.68
N ALA A 151 16.43 0.61 10.21
CA ALA A 151 15.44 0.47 9.14
C ALA A 151 16.14 0.18 7.81
N VAL A 152 15.62 -0.81 7.09
CA VAL A 152 16.14 -1.28 5.81
C VAL A 152 15.01 -1.42 4.81
N ILE A 153 15.21 -0.87 3.62
CA ILE A 153 14.43 -1.20 2.43
C ILE A 153 15.40 -1.80 1.43
N ALA A 154 15.09 -2.99 0.94
CA ALA A 154 15.89 -3.68 -0.06
C ALA A 154 15.00 -4.09 -1.24
N TYR A 155 15.60 -4.37 -2.38
CA TYR A 155 14.87 -4.75 -3.57
C TYR A 155 15.60 -5.77 -4.44
N ARG A 156 14.84 -6.49 -5.26
CA ARG A 156 15.34 -7.30 -6.38
C ARG A 156 14.64 -6.84 -7.65
N ILE A 157 15.35 -6.85 -8.77
CA ILE A 157 14.76 -6.66 -10.09
C ILE A 157 14.93 -7.94 -10.90
N ASN A 158 13.88 -8.41 -11.57
CA ASN A 158 13.97 -9.59 -12.43
C ASN A 158 14.56 -10.84 -11.74
N GLY A 159 14.35 -10.98 -10.42
CA GLY A 159 14.95 -12.07 -9.62
C GLY A 159 16.46 -11.94 -9.37
N SER A 160 17.05 -10.75 -9.58
CA SER A 160 18.46 -10.47 -9.30
C SER A 160 18.81 -10.62 -7.82
N GLU A 161 20.10 -10.44 -7.52
CA GLU A 161 20.57 -10.25 -6.16
C GLU A 161 19.85 -9.10 -5.44
N LEU A 162 19.76 -9.23 -4.12
CA LEU A 162 19.15 -8.25 -3.24
C LEU A 162 20.04 -7.01 -3.14
N LYS A 163 19.50 -5.86 -3.54
CA LYS A 163 20.18 -4.56 -3.46
C LYS A 163 19.54 -3.69 -2.39
N PRO A 164 20.32 -2.90 -1.64
CA PRO A 164 19.76 -1.94 -0.68
C PRO A 164 19.13 -0.75 -1.43
N LEU A 165 17.86 -0.46 -1.17
CA LEU A 165 17.22 0.81 -1.55
C LEU A 165 17.54 1.88 -0.50
N MET A 166 17.36 1.53 0.77
CA MET A 166 17.65 2.36 1.92
C MET A 166 18.29 1.52 3.04
N GLN A 167 19.42 1.96 3.56
CA GLN A 167 20.09 1.31 4.70
C GLN A 167 20.90 2.35 5.49
N ASN A 168 20.90 2.24 6.82
CA ASN A 168 21.64 3.18 7.68
C ASN A 168 21.33 4.64 7.33
N ARG A 169 20.05 4.92 7.05
CA ARG A 169 19.53 6.23 6.61
C ARG A 169 20.14 6.80 5.32
N GLY A 170 20.91 6.02 4.57
CA GLY A 170 21.31 6.35 3.20
C GLY A 170 20.28 5.82 2.22
N VAL A 171 19.98 6.59 1.17
CA VAL A 171 19.08 6.20 0.07
C VAL A 171 19.94 6.03 -1.18
N ASN A 172 20.03 4.80 -1.67
CA ASN A 172 20.84 4.49 -2.85
C ASN A 172 20.12 4.90 -4.13
N SER A 173 20.84 4.90 -5.26
CA SER A 173 20.21 5.00 -6.58
C SER A 173 19.50 3.69 -6.92
N TYR A 174 18.22 3.76 -7.29
CA TYR A 174 17.40 2.59 -7.63
C TYR A 174 16.38 2.87 -8.74
N SER A 175 16.06 4.14 -9.01
CA SER A 175 15.00 4.47 -9.97
C SER A 175 15.35 4.06 -11.41
N SER A 176 16.64 4.06 -11.78
CA SER A 176 17.12 3.53 -13.06
C SER A 176 16.84 2.04 -13.21
N ASP A 177 17.07 1.27 -12.15
CA ASP A 177 16.85 -0.18 -12.11
C ASP A 177 15.36 -0.48 -12.33
N PHE A 178 14.47 0.29 -11.69
CA PHE A 178 13.03 0.11 -11.79
C PHE A 178 12.43 0.46 -13.15
N LYS A 179 13.03 1.41 -13.88
CA LYS A 179 12.56 1.78 -15.23
C LYS A 179 12.63 0.59 -16.19
N ALA A 180 13.77 -0.10 -16.24
CA ALA A 180 14.02 -1.21 -17.16
C ALA A 180 13.59 -2.59 -16.61
N ALA A 181 13.30 -2.70 -15.31
CA ALA A 181 12.85 -3.95 -14.71
C ALA A 181 11.55 -4.47 -15.34
N LYS A 182 11.38 -5.79 -15.40
CA LYS A 182 10.10 -6.47 -15.69
C LYS A 182 9.37 -6.73 -14.38
N THR A 183 10.10 -7.26 -13.40
CA THR A 183 9.60 -7.47 -12.04
C THR A 183 10.40 -6.68 -11.02
N ILE A 184 9.74 -6.21 -9.98
CA ILE A 184 10.32 -5.48 -8.85
C ILE A 184 9.78 -6.13 -7.59
N ASP A 185 10.67 -6.59 -6.72
CA ASP A 185 10.33 -7.09 -5.38
C ASP A 185 11.00 -6.18 -4.35
N ILE A 186 10.23 -5.58 -3.45
CA ILE A 186 10.70 -4.65 -2.43
C ILE A 186 10.40 -5.27 -1.08
N TYR A 187 11.42 -5.34 -0.24
CA TYR A 187 11.34 -5.85 1.13
C TYR A 187 11.61 -4.71 2.09
N HIS A 188 10.83 -4.65 3.16
CA HIS A 188 10.92 -3.60 4.16
C HIS A 188 11.01 -4.19 5.56
N LYS A 189 11.98 -3.72 6.34
CA LYS A 189 12.17 -4.06 7.74
C LYS A 189 12.46 -2.80 8.52
N ASN A 190 11.63 -2.53 9.53
CA ASN A 190 11.84 -1.46 10.48
C ASN A 190 11.45 -2.00 11.87
N PRO A 191 12.39 -2.11 12.83
CA PRO A 191 12.11 -2.68 14.15
C PRO A 191 11.12 -1.84 14.97
N ASP A 192 11.00 -0.55 14.67
CA ASP A 192 10.08 0.33 15.39
C ASP A 192 8.61 0.07 15.03
N MET A 193 8.31 -0.61 13.90
CA MET A 193 6.94 -0.98 13.53
C MET A 193 6.23 -1.85 14.57
N ILE A 194 6.97 -2.57 15.42
CA ILE A 194 6.35 -3.40 16.48
C ILE A 194 5.85 -2.53 17.64
N ASN A 195 6.49 -1.39 17.88
CA ASN A 195 6.28 -0.58 19.08
C ASN A 195 5.59 0.76 18.77
N ARG A 196 5.77 1.31 17.56
CA ARG A 196 5.34 2.65 17.15
C ARG A 196 4.99 2.63 15.66
N GLY A 197 3.70 2.55 15.36
CA GLY A 197 3.19 2.61 14.00
C GLY A 197 3.04 1.24 13.33
N PHE A 198 2.82 1.25 12.02
CA PHE A 198 2.72 0.04 11.21
C PHE A 198 3.36 0.29 9.84
N GLY A 199 3.55 -0.77 9.06
CA GLY A 199 4.00 -0.68 7.69
C GLY A 199 3.88 -2.02 6.98
N ILE A 200 3.87 -2.00 5.66
CA ILE A 200 3.96 -3.25 4.89
C ILE A 200 5.40 -3.80 4.92
N GLN A 201 5.52 -5.11 4.71
CA GLN A 201 6.82 -5.81 4.76
C GLN A 201 7.32 -6.24 3.38
N ARG A 202 6.43 -6.44 2.40
CA ARG A 202 6.83 -6.74 1.02
C ARG A 202 5.87 -6.15 -0.02
N LEU A 203 6.44 -5.69 -1.14
CA LEU A 203 5.73 -5.38 -2.38
C LEU A 203 6.31 -6.20 -3.51
N PHE A 204 5.47 -6.86 -4.29
CA PHE A 204 5.88 -7.48 -5.54
C PHE A 204 5.10 -6.87 -6.70
N ILE A 205 5.81 -6.50 -7.75
CA ILE A 205 5.28 -5.93 -8.98
C ILE A 205 5.81 -6.74 -10.15
N ASP A 206 4.91 -7.23 -11.00
CA ASP A 206 5.24 -7.74 -12.34
C ASP A 206 4.61 -6.80 -13.37
N LYS A 207 5.43 -5.96 -14.00
CA LYS A 207 4.94 -4.96 -14.96
C LYS A 207 4.48 -5.60 -16.27
N GLU A 208 5.08 -6.72 -16.66
CA GLU A 208 4.74 -7.43 -17.90
C GLU A 208 3.41 -8.17 -17.76
N LYS A 209 3.16 -8.76 -16.59
CA LYS A 209 1.94 -9.54 -16.32
C LYS A 209 0.85 -8.74 -15.60
N GLY A 210 1.08 -7.45 -15.36
CA GLY A 210 0.15 -6.57 -14.65
C GLY A 210 -0.20 -7.09 -13.26
N VAL A 211 0.78 -7.51 -12.46
CA VAL A 211 0.57 -8.03 -11.10
C VAL A 211 1.09 -7.05 -10.06
N LEU A 212 0.33 -6.88 -8.99
CA LEU A 212 0.75 -6.23 -7.75
C LEU A 212 0.37 -7.11 -6.57
N GLU A 213 1.33 -7.36 -5.68
CA GLU A 213 1.09 -8.01 -4.41
C GLU A 213 1.62 -7.14 -3.28
N ILE A 214 0.82 -6.95 -2.23
CA ILE A 214 1.16 -6.16 -1.04
C ILE A 214 1.00 -7.07 0.17
N TYR A 215 2.09 -7.28 0.90
CA TYR A 215 2.12 -8.13 2.08
C TYR A 215 2.30 -7.29 3.34
N LYS A 216 1.32 -7.36 4.24
CA LYS A 216 1.42 -6.75 5.59
C LYS A 216 2.47 -7.46 6.44
N SER A 217 2.62 -8.77 6.24
CA SER A 217 3.63 -9.58 6.91
C SER A 217 4.39 -10.46 5.92
N TYR A 218 5.72 -10.41 5.96
CA TYR A 218 6.63 -11.18 5.14
C TYR A 218 8.03 -11.20 5.77
N ASP A 219 8.70 -12.35 5.74
CA ASP A 219 10.05 -12.48 6.29
C ASP A 219 11.07 -11.72 5.42
N PHE A 220 11.87 -10.88 6.07
CA PHE A 220 12.92 -10.16 5.37
C PHE A 220 14.00 -11.16 4.88
N PRO A 221 14.38 -11.13 3.60
CA PRO A 221 15.32 -12.10 3.04
C PRO A 221 16.69 -11.99 3.69
N SER A 222 17.31 -13.15 3.95
CA SER A 222 18.65 -13.24 4.57
C SER A 222 19.80 -12.97 3.61
N LYS A 223 19.55 -12.98 2.28
CA LYS A 223 20.52 -12.77 1.19
C LYS A 223 19.83 -12.15 -0.02
#